data_AF-A0A954LMZ3-F1
#
_entry.id   AF-A0A954LMZ3-F1
#
_cell.length_a   1.000
_cell.length_b   1.000
_cell.length_c   1.000
_cell.angle_alpha   90.00
_cell.angle_beta   90.00
_cell.angle_gamma   90.00
#
_symmetry.space_group_name_H-M   'P 1'
#
loop_
_entity.id
_entity.type
_entity.pdbx_description
1 polymer ?
#
loop_
_entity_poly.entity_id
_entity_poly.type
_entity_poly.pdbx_seq_one_letter_code
_entity_poly.pdbx_strand_id
1 'polypeptide(L)'
;MRQFLAACLAMICGIGFVNAEEPADGLQLQAPAEWKGETISLPPSFSPNMTLNGTEVIRFAPGMFNQNSDSFFSYVFVFQVKPGQKLTQKLIQKELLVYYRGLAATVLKNQKIQFDPKNFALKLQETKAAVAVQPPNSKAYKGDLNWLEPFVTRKPQTLYLELTTWQDAESKYDYVFVCASPKKTTEAIWKDMRAIRESFYTSRQ
;
A
#
# COMPACT_ATOMS: atom_id res chain seq x y z
N MET A 1 18.50 30.67 9.20
CA MET A 1 18.46 29.69 8.09
C MET A 1 17.80 28.40 8.61
N ARG A 2 16.47 28.43 8.72
CA ARG A 2 15.62 27.33 9.21
C ARG A 2 14.18 27.77 8.97
N GLN A 3 13.59 27.34 7.87
CA GLN A 3 12.16 27.40 7.55
C GLN A 3 12.05 26.96 6.10
N PHE A 4 11.65 25.71 5.86
CA PHE A 4 10.92 25.25 4.67
C PHE A 4 10.57 23.78 4.90
N LEU A 5 9.65 23.52 5.83
CA LEU A 5 8.98 22.22 5.96
C LEU A 5 7.60 22.43 6.58
N ALA A 6 6.75 23.17 5.86
CA ALA A 6 5.34 23.34 6.18
C ALA A 6 4.63 23.86 4.92
N ALA A 7 4.34 22.97 3.97
CA ALA A 7 3.47 23.28 2.86
C ALA A 7 2.87 21.98 2.30
N CYS A 8 1.86 21.47 3.01
CA CYS A 8 0.65 20.83 2.48
C CYS A 8 -0.12 20.20 3.66
N LEU A 9 -0.50 21.06 4.62
CA LEU A 9 -1.50 20.72 5.61
C LEU A 9 -2.53 21.86 5.59
N ALA A 10 -3.78 21.49 5.38
CA ALA A 10 -4.99 22.31 5.45
C ALA A 10 -5.16 23.42 4.39
N MET A 11 -6.00 23.15 3.39
CA MET A 11 -7.12 24.03 3.04
C MET A 11 -8.10 23.31 2.09
N ILE A 12 -9.25 22.88 2.63
CA ILE A 12 -10.61 23.07 2.08
C ILE A 12 -11.55 22.65 3.23
N CYS A 13 -12.03 23.67 3.95
CA CYS A 13 -13.21 23.57 4.79
C CYS A 13 -14.37 24.10 3.94
N GLY A 14 -15.43 23.31 3.76
CA GLY A 14 -16.66 23.80 3.14
C GLY A 14 -17.52 22.76 2.46
N ILE A 15 -18.46 22.20 3.23
CA ILE A 15 -19.73 21.57 2.84
C ILE A 15 -19.67 20.09 2.45
N GLY A 16 -20.29 19.30 3.32
CA GLY A 16 -20.50 17.86 3.21
C GLY A 16 -19.76 17.13 4.31
N PHE A 17 -20.41 16.89 5.46
CA PHE A 17 -20.05 15.75 6.28
C PHE A 17 -20.34 14.50 5.44
N VAL A 18 -19.40 14.12 4.58
CA VAL A 18 -19.29 12.73 4.17
C VAL A 18 -18.83 12.05 5.45
N ASN A 19 -19.73 11.30 6.09
CA ASN A 19 -19.32 10.34 7.10
C ASN A 19 -18.22 9.51 6.43
N ALA A 20 -16.97 9.70 6.87
CA ALA A 20 -15.97 8.67 6.66
C ALA A 20 -16.58 7.45 7.34
N GLU A 21 -17.05 6.49 6.53
CA GLU A 21 -17.55 5.22 7.01
C GLU A 21 -16.42 4.68 7.90
N GLU A 22 -16.65 4.58 9.21
CA GLU A 22 -15.69 3.90 10.09
C GLU A 22 -15.45 2.53 9.44
N PRO A 23 -14.18 2.07 9.35
CA PRO A 23 -13.92 0.77 8.77
C PRO A 23 -14.85 -0.22 9.45
N ALA A 24 -15.65 -0.93 8.65
CA ALA A 24 -16.87 -1.60 9.13
C ALA A 24 -16.62 -2.63 10.25
N ASP A 25 -15.35 -3.00 10.49
CA ASP A 25 -14.89 -3.89 11.57
C ASP A 25 -13.72 -3.32 12.40
N GLY A 26 -13.47 -2.00 12.41
CA GLY A 26 -12.34 -1.44 13.15
C GLY A 26 -10.99 -1.99 12.68
N LEU A 27 -10.77 -2.08 11.36
CA LEU A 27 -9.54 -2.58 10.72
C LEU A 27 -8.28 -1.95 11.35
N GLN A 28 -7.55 -2.75 12.12
CA GLN A 28 -6.28 -2.35 12.73
C GLN A 28 -5.12 -3.09 12.08
N LEU A 29 -4.08 -2.33 11.75
CA LEU A 29 -2.78 -2.85 11.34
C LEU A 29 -1.77 -2.46 12.42
N GLN A 30 -1.46 -3.40 13.31
CA GLN A 30 -0.48 -3.19 14.37
C GLN A 30 0.93 -3.16 13.77
N ALA A 31 1.76 -2.24 14.27
CA ALA A 31 3.16 -2.11 13.87
C ALA A 31 3.95 -1.54 15.06
N PRO A 32 5.29 -1.68 15.05
CA PRO A 32 6.14 -1.02 16.04
C PRO A 32 5.86 0.49 16.11
N ALA A 33 6.05 1.09 17.28
CA ALA A 33 5.61 2.47 17.57
C ALA A 33 6.22 3.53 16.64
N GLU A 34 7.42 3.25 16.12
CA GLU A 34 8.13 4.11 15.17
C GLU A 34 7.55 4.09 13.74
N TRP A 35 6.68 3.12 13.43
CA TRP A 35 5.98 3.04 12.14
C TRP A 35 4.79 3.99 12.12
N LYS A 36 4.84 4.98 11.23
CA LYS A 36 3.73 5.91 11.05
C LYS A 36 2.62 5.25 10.24
N GLY A 37 1.37 5.67 10.44
CA GLY A 37 0.24 5.06 9.77
C GLY A 37 -0.81 6.03 9.30
N GLU A 38 -1.55 5.61 8.27
CA GLU A 38 -2.69 6.34 7.72
C GLU A 38 -3.83 5.35 7.42
N THR A 39 -5.04 5.90 7.24
CA THR A 39 -6.21 5.16 6.79
C THR A 39 -6.87 5.95 5.66
N ILE A 40 -7.15 5.27 4.55
CA ILE A 40 -7.56 5.90 3.30
C ILE A 40 -8.78 5.13 2.75
N SER A 41 -9.79 5.84 2.26
CA SER A 41 -10.90 5.19 1.54
C SER A 41 -10.43 4.69 0.17
N LEU A 42 -10.93 3.53 -0.24
CA LEU A 42 -10.76 3.01 -1.60
C LEU A 42 -12.04 3.27 -2.40
N PRO A 43 -11.96 3.88 -3.61
CA PRO A 43 -10.73 4.35 -4.26
C PRO A 43 -10.14 5.61 -3.58
N PRO A 44 -8.80 5.75 -3.50
CA PRO A 44 -8.19 6.94 -2.94
C PRO A 44 -8.36 8.14 -3.87
N SER A 45 -8.33 9.36 -3.34
CA SER A 45 -8.53 10.59 -4.13
C SER A 45 -7.49 10.78 -5.25
N PHE A 46 -6.27 10.26 -5.05
CA PHE A 46 -5.21 10.25 -6.06
C PHE A 46 -5.39 9.17 -7.13
N SER A 47 -6.28 8.19 -6.93
CA SER A 47 -6.54 7.11 -7.89
C SER A 47 -8.03 6.78 -8.02
N PRO A 48 -8.85 7.73 -8.52
CA PRO A 48 -10.31 7.56 -8.61
C PRO A 48 -10.75 6.51 -9.64
N ASN A 49 -9.83 6.04 -10.50
CA ASN A 49 -10.11 5.01 -11.50
C ASN A 49 -9.91 3.58 -10.98
N MET A 50 -9.52 3.41 -9.72
CA MET A 50 -9.56 2.09 -9.08
C MET A 50 -11.00 1.61 -9.00
N THR A 51 -11.19 0.32 -9.22
CA THR A 51 -12.50 -0.33 -9.09
C THR A 51 -12.69 -1.01 -7.74
N LEU A 52 -11.61 -1.19 -6.97
CA LEU A 52 -11.69 -1.67 -5.59
C LEU A 52 -12.33 -0.64 -4.68
N ASN A 53 -13.35 -1.07 -3.95
CA ASN A 53 -14.04 -0.27 -2.93
C ASN A 53 -13.79 -0.84 -1.54
N GLY A 54 -13.55 0.02 -0.55
CA GLY A 54 -13.26 -0.40 0.82
C GLY A 54 -12.33 0.57 1.55
N THR A 55 -11.42 0.03 2.37
CA THR A 55 -10.51 0.80 3.22
C THR A 55 -9.09 0.29 3.09
N GLU A 56 -8.14 1.21 2.97
CA GLU A 56 -6.71 0.97 3.11
C GLU A 56 -6.25 1.38 4.50
N VAL A 57 -5.47 0.52 5.15
CA VAL A 57 -4.66 0.91 6.32
C VAL A 57 -3.20 0.64 5.99
N ILE A 58 -2.37 1.68 6.08
CA ILE A 58 -0.96 1.66 5.69
C ILE A 58 -0.05 1.97 6.89
N ARG A 59 1.13 1.37 6.91
CA ARG A 59 2.20 1.63 7.89
C ARG A 59 3.53 1.83 7.17
N PHE A 60 4.16 2.96 7.41
CA PHE A 60 5.43 3.38 6.83
C PHE A 60 6.59 3.11 7.78
N ALA A 61 7.66 2.49 7.30
CA ALA A 61 8.86 2.30 8.09
C ALA A 61 9.50 3.66 8.45
N PRO A 62 10.30 3.74 9.53
CA PRO A 62 10.87 5.01 10.01
C PRO A 62 11.68 5.78 8.97
N GLY A 63 12.34 5.07 8.05
CA GLY A 63 13.16 5.63 6.99
C GLY A 63 12.41 5.97 5.70
N MET A 64 11.08 5.89 5.65
CA MET A 64 10.25 6.05 4.44
C MET A 64 10.73 7.18 3.51
N PHE A 65 11.07 8.35 4.06
CA PHE A 65 11.47 9.55 3.30
C PHE A 65 12.97 9.89 3.40
N ASN A 66 13.82 8.96 3.87
CA ASN A 66 15.27 9.13 3.94
C ASN A 66 15.98 8.16 2.99
N GLN A 67 16.46 8.65 1.85
CA GLN A 67 17.12 7.83 0.82
C GLN A 67 18.36 7.05 1.31
N ASN A 68 19.00 7.51 2.41
CA ASN A 68 20.18 6.86 2.98
C ASN A 68 19.82 5.81 4.04
N SER A 69 18.53 5.58 4.32
CA SER A 69 18.08 4.62 5.31
C SER A 69 17.99 3.20 4.74
N ASP A 70 18.25 2.20 5.59
CA ASP A 70 17.99 0.79 5.27
C ASP A 70 16.51 0.45 5.14
N SER A 71 15.63 1.33 5.66
CA SER A 71 14.18 1.22 5.52
C SER A 71 13.59 2.22 4.53
N PHE A 72 14.43 2.83 3.67
CA PHE A 72 13.98 3.78 2.66
C PHE A 72 12.85 3.18 1.81
N PHE A 73 11.77 3.95 1.65
CA PHE A 73 10.61 3.61 0.85
C PHE A 73 10.04 2.20 1.14
N SER A 74 10.05 1.80 2.41
CA SER A 74 9.54 0.49 2.85
C SER A 74 8.28 0.65 3.69
N TYR A 75 7.25 -0.11 3.38
CA TYR A 75 5.94 0.02 4.01
C TYR A 75 5.09 -1.24 3.81
N VAL A 76 4.04 -1.34 4.62
CA VAL A 76 3.02 -2.37 4.51
C VAL A 76 1.65 -1.73 4.44
N PHE A 77 0.74 -2.31 3.68
CA PHE A 77 -0.66 -1.88 3.70
C PHE A 77 -1.58 -3.07 3.54
N VAL A 78 -2.81 -2.89 3.99
CA VAL A 78 -3.90 -3.82 3.77
C VAL A 78 -5.06 -3.09 3.15
N PHE A 79 -5.58 -3.63 2.04
CA PHE A 79 -6.91 -3.28 1.54
C PHE A 79 -7.91 -4.25 2.14
N GLN A 80 -8.87 -3.74 2.90
CA GLN A 80 -10.12 -4.43 3.21
C GLN A 80 -11.12 -4.02 2.14
N VAL A 81 -11.55 -4.97 1.32
CA VAL A 81 -12.32 -4.78 0.10
C VAL A 81 -13.75 -5.24 0.34
N LYS A 82 -14.73 -4.38 0.02
CA LYS A 82 -16.17 -4.68 0.16
C LYS A 82 -16.53 -5.98 -0.58
N PRO A 83 -17.47 -6.79 -0.06
CA PRO A 83 -17.83 -8.08 -0.65
C PRO A 83 -18.22 -8.01 -2.13
N GLY A 84 -18.04 -9.13 -2.85
CA GLY A 84 -18.47 -9.29 -4.24
C GLY A 84 -17.43 -8.90 -5.29
N GLN A 85 -16.22 -8.50 -4.86
CA GLN A 85 -15.12 -8.08 -5.74
C GLN A 85 -14.08 -9.21 -5.85
N LYS A 86 -14.23 -10.09 -6.85
CA LYS A 86 -13.36 -11.26 -7.01
C LYS A 86 -11.87 -10.90 -7.20
N LEU A 87 -11.06 -11.07 -6.16
CA LEU A 87 -9.62 -10.75 -6.11
C LEU A 87 -8.74 -11.72 -6.93
N THR A 88 -8.92 -11.77 -8.25
CA THR A 88 -8.03 -12.52 -9.15
C THR A 88 -6.67 -11.83 -9.28
N GLN A 89 -5.60 -12.59 -9.56
CA GLN A 89 -4.26 -12.03 -9.82
C GLN A 89 -4.29 -10.91 -10.87
N LYS A 90 -5.06 -11.10 -11.97
CA LYS A 90 -5.21 -10.10 -13.03
C LYS A 90 -5.87 -8.81 -12.53
N LEU A 91 -6.89 -8.93 -11.69
CA LEU A 91 -7.54 -7.76 -11.08
C LEU A 91 -6.57 -7.05 -10.14
N ILE A 92 -5.93 -7.75 -9.21
CA ILE A 92 -5.00 -7.14 -8.25
C ILE A 92 -3.84 -6.43 -8.95
N GLN A 93 -3.26 -7.06 -9.97
CA GLN A 93 -2.19 -6.43 -10.75
C GLN A 93 -2.67 -5.14 -11.43
N LYS A 94 -3.87 -5.15 -12.03
CA LYS A 94 -4.46 -3.97 -12.66
C LYS A 94 -4.69 -2.86 -11.62
N GLU A 95 -5.31 -3.19 -10.50
CA GLU A 95 -5.72 -2.23 -9.46
C GLU A 95 -4.50 -1.60 -8.77
N LEU A 96 -3.48 -2.39 -8.42
CA LEU A 96 -2.22 -1.86 -7.91
C LEU A 96 -1.53 -0.96 -8.93
N LEU A 97 -1.53 -1.32 -10.21
CA LEU A 97 -0.92 -0.47 -11.23
C LEU A 97 -1.67 0.87 -11.39
N VAL A 98 -3.00 0.87 -11.28
CA VAL A 98 -3.82 2.09 -11.26
C VAL A 98 -3.51 2.92 -10.00
N TYR A 99 -3.41 2.29 -8.82
CA TYR A 99 -3.01 2.93 -7.56
C TYR A 99 -1.68 3.69 -7.70
N TYR A 100 -0.60 3.02 -8.12
CA TYR A 100 0.73 3.62 -8.22
C TYR A 100 0.83 4.70 -9.29
N ARG A 101 0.13 4.53 -10.43
CA ARG A 101 0.05 5.55 -11.48
C ARG A 101 -0.64 6.82 -10.98
N GLY A 102 -1.75 6.68 -10.28
CA GLY A 102 -2.48 7.81 -9.69
C GLY A 102 -1.65 8.55 -8.63
N LEU A 103 -0.97 7.80 -7.76
CA LEU A 103 -0.10 8.35 -6.73
C LEU A 103 1.04 9.18 -7.32
N ALA A 104 1.82 8.58 -8.24
CA ALA A 104 2.93 9.27 -8.87
C ALA A 104 2.47 10.47 -9.70
N ALA A 105 1.40 10.34 -10.48
CA ALA A 105 0.86 11.45 -11.27
C ALA A 105 0.47 12.65 -10.40
N THR A 106 -0.20 12.39 -9.27
CA THR A 106 -0.60 13.44 -8.33
C THR A 106 0.60 14.13 -7.70
N VAL A 107 1.56 13.37 -7.18
CA VAL A 107 2.74 13.91 -6.49
C VAL A 107 3.66 14.66 -7.46
N LEU A 108 3.93 14.12 -8.66
CA LEU A 108 4.83 14.73 -9.65
C LEU A 108 4.21 15.96 -10.32
N LYS A 109 2.89 15.96 -10.56
CA LYS A 109 2.17 17.14 -11.07
C LYS A 109 2.32 18.33 -10.12
N ASN A 110 2.16 18.10 -8.82
CA ASN A 110 2.34 19.14 -7.80
C ASN A 110 3.78 19.70 -7.79
N GLN A 111 4.75 18.92 -8.24
CA GLN A 111 6.16 19.30 -8.36
C GLN A 111 6.54 19.82 -9.75
N LYS A 112 5.58 19.93 -10.70
CA LYS A 112 5.79 20.34 -12.10
C LYS A 112 6.77 19.44 -12.86
N ILE A 113 6.89 18.17 -12.48
CA ILE A 113 7.71 17.18 -13.17
C ILE A 113 6.86 16.47 -14.20
N GLN A 114 7.29 16.47 -15.47
CA GLN A 114 6.63 15.71 -16.52
C GLN A 114 7.00 14.23 -16.42
N PHE A 115 6.01 13.37 -16.56
CA PHE A 115 6.15 11.92 -16.49
C PHE A 115 4.98 11.26 -17.22
N ASP A 116 5.23 10.11 -17.87
CA ASP A 116 4.19 9.28 -18.49
C ASP A 116 3.88 8.04 -17.62
N PRO A 117 2.72 8.00 -16.92
CA PRO A 117 2.28 6.86 -16.12
C PRO A 117 2.25 5.52 -16.84
N LYS A 118 2.17 5.52 -18.17
CA LYS A 118 2.19 4.29 -18.97
C LYS A 118 3.52 3.53 -18.86
N ASN A 119 4.60 4.21 -18.49
CA ASN A 119 5.91 3.61 -18.28
C ASN A 119 5.97 2.72 -17.03
N PHE A 120 4.98 2.80 -16.14
CA PHE A 120 4.91 1.90 -15.00
C PHE A 120 4.45 0.52 -15.44
N ALA A 121 5.13 -0.51 -14.93
CA ALA A 121 4.82 -1.90 -15.20
C ALA A 121 4.89 -2.70 -13.90
N LEU A 122 3.82 -3.42 -13.59
CA LEU A 122 3.76 -4.38 -12.49
C LEU A 122 3.57 -5.78 -13.05
N LYS A 123 4.45 -6.70 -12.66
CA LYS A 123 4.30 -8.13 -12.93
C LYS A 123 4.09 -8.87 -11.62
N LEU A 124 2.92 -9.47 -11.44
CA LEU A 124 2.63 -10.39 -10.34
C LEU A 124 2.81 -11.84 -10.76
N GLN A 125 3.37 -12.66 -9.88
CA GLN A 125 3.54 -14.09 -10.06
C GLN A 125 3.13 -14.82 -8.79
N GLU A 126 2.24 -15.81 -8.91
CA GLU A 126 1.86 -16.65 -7.79
C GLU A 126 3.08 -17.36 -7.22
N THR A 127 3.15 -17.48 -5.90
CA THR A 127 4.30 -18.04 -5.21
C THR A 127 3.87 -18.77 -3.94
N LYS A 128 4.83 -19.42 -3.28
CA LYS A 128 4.61 -19.91 -1.93
C LYS A 128 4.55 -18.74 -0.95
N ALA A 129 3.76 -18.90 0.10
CA ALA A 129 3.70 -17.97 1.20
C ALA A 129 5.10 -17.65 1.75
N ALA A 130 5.36 -16.37 2.03
CA ALA A 130 6.62 -15.91 2.60
C ALA A 130 6.70 -16.10 4.13
N VAL A 131 5.58 -16.39 4.77
CA VAL A 131 5.44 -16.59 6.23
C VAL A 131 4.60 -17.83 6.50
N ALA A 132 4.86 -18.52 7.62
CA ALA A 132 4.22 -19.81 7.91
C ALA A 132 2.74 -19.68 8.24
N VAL A 133 2.37 -18.66 9.03
CA VAL A 133 0.98 -18.34 9.36
C VAL A 133 0.32 -17.74 8.12
N GLN A 134 -0.79 -18.30 7.67
CA GLN A 134 -1.57 -17.79 6.55
C GLN A 134 -3.06 -17.78 6.87
N PRO A 135 -3.83 -16.82 6.35
CA PRO A 135 -5.29 -16.91 6.36
C PRO A 135 -5.76 -18.14 5.56
N PRO A 136 -6.89 -18.76 5.95
CA PRO A 136 -7.47 -19.87 5.19
C PRO A 136 -7.75 -19.49 3.73
N ASN A 137 -7.55 -20.44 2.81
CA ASN A 137 -7.80 -20.26 1.37
C ASN A 137 -7.09 -19.07 0.72
N SER A 138 -5.96 -18.64 1.30
CA SER A 138 -5.19 -17.52 0.79
C SER A 138 -4.34 -17.86 -0.44
N LYS A 139 -4.03 -16.84 -1.23
CA LYS A 139 -3.08 -16.90 -2.36
C LYS A 139 -1.98 -15.90 -2.17
N ALA A 140 -0.73 -16.35 -2.33
CA ALA A 140 0.44 -15.50 -2.22
C ALA A 140 1.02 -15.17 -3.60
N TYR A 141 1.49 -13.94 -3.78
CA TYR A 141 2.21 -13.54 -4.99
C TYR A 141 3.43 -12.69 -4.65
N LYS A 142 4.38 -12.69 -5.58
CA LYS A 142 5.50 -11.74 -5.62
C LYS A 142 5.31 -10.79 -6.79
N GLY A 143 5.75 -9.56 -6.63
CA GLY A 143 5.59 -8.53 -7.63
C GLY A 143 6.85 -7.70 -7.83
N ASP A 144 7.11 -7.34 -9.09
CA ASP A 144 8.11 -6.33 -9.43
C ASP A 144 7.37 -5.15 -10.08
N LEU A 145 7.37 -4.00 -9.41
CA LEU A 145 6.85 -2.74 -9.94
C LEU A 145 8.03 -1.88 -10.40
N ASN A 146 8.15 -1.66 -11.70
CA ASN A 146 9.01 -0.64 -12.24
C ASN A 146 8.24 0.69 -12.27
N TRP A 147 8.76 1.68 -11.56
CA TRP A 147 8.11 2.97 -11.43
C TRP A 147 9.12 4.11 -11.23
N LEU A 148 8.62 5.33 -11.05
CA LEU A 148 9.38 6.54 -10.78
C LEU A 148 9.02 6.97 -9.36
N GLU A 149 9.97 6.88 -8.43
CA GLU A 149 9.74 7.21 -7.02
C GLU A 149 9.53 8.73 -6.87
N PRO A 150 8.33 9.22 -6.52
CA PRO A 150 7.95 10.61 -6.75
C PRO A 150 8.20 11.53 -5.55
N PHE A 151 8.58 11.00 -4.39
CA PHE A 151 8.66 11.75 -3.14
C PHE A 151 10.07 12.30 -2.88
N VAL A 152 11.10 11.45 -2.99
CA VAL A 152 12.45 11.82 -2.52
C VAL A 152 13.45 11.92 -3.67
N THR A 153 13.62 10.82 -4.40
CA THR A 153 14.68 10.63 -5.39
C THR A 153 14.27 11.11 -6.77
N ARG A 154 12.99 10.97 -7.15
CA ARG A 154 12.48 11.27 -8.51
C ARG A 154 13.26 10.52 -9.59
N LYS A 155 13.67 9.30 -9.26
CA LYS A 155 14.44 8.41 -10.14
C LYS A 155 13.68 7.12 -10.40
N PRO A 156 13.92 6.46 -11.54
CA PRO A 156 13.44 5.11 -11.78
C PRO A 156 13.86 4.20 -10.62
N GLN A 157 12.91 3.42 -10.13
CA GLN A 157 13.07 2.50 -9.02
C GLN A 157 12.27 1.23 -9.30
N THR A 158 12.81 0.08 -8.89
CA THR A 158 12.03 -1.16 -8.80
C THR A 158 11.55 -1.32 -7.37
N LEU A 159 10.25 -1.50 -7.19
CA LEU A 159 9.62 -1.80 -5.91
C LEU A 159 9.24 -3.29 -5.91
N TYR A 160 9.83 -4.04 -4.98
CA TYR A 160 9.52 -5.44 -4.77
C TYR A 160 8.30 -5.55 -3.87
N LEU A 161 7.36 -6.40 -4.27
CA LEU A 161 6.12 -6.66 -3.56
C LEU A 161 6.06 -8.11 -3.09
N GLU A 162 5.60 -8.32 -1.87
CA GLU A 162 5.05 -9.60 -1.42
C GLU A 162 3.62 -9.35 -0.98
N LEU A 163 2.68 -10.15 -1.47
CA LEU A 163 1.27 -9.91 -1.21
C LEU A 163 0.47 -11.20 -1.05
N THR A 164 -0.55 -11.15 -0.21
CA THR A 164 -1.50 -12.25 0.03
C THR A 164 -2.90 -11.73 -0.18
N THR A 165 -3.74 -12.53 -0.87
CA THR A 165 -5.17 -12.29 -0.97
C THR A 165 -5.96 -13.42 -0.35
N TRP A 166 -7.08 -13.10 0.30
CA TRP A 166 -8.01 -14.09 0.82
C TRP A 166 -9.39 -13.45 0.97
N GLN A 167 -10.39 -14.32 1.09
CA GLN A 167 -11.72 -13.96 1.52
C GLN A 167 -11.84 -14.32 3.00
N ASP A 168 -12.32 -13.39 3.79
CA ASP A 168 -12.62 -13.64 5.20
C ASP A 168 -14.01 -14.25 5.34
N ALA A 169 -14.09 -15.39 6.02
CA ALA A 169 -15.32 -16.17 6.11
C ALA A 169 -16.37 -15.51 7.01
N GLU A 170 -15.94 -14.74 8.01
CA GLU A 170 -16.83 -14.13 9.01
C GLU A 170 -17.33 -12.76 8.58
N SER A 171 -16.41 -11.86 8.21
CA SER A 171 -16.72 -10.47 7.88
C SER A 171 -17.22 -10.27 6.43
N LYS A 172 -17.10 -11.30 5.58
CA LYS A 172 -17.40 -11.28 4.13
C LYS A 172 -16.54 -10.29 3.31
N TYR A 173 -15.63 -9.55 3.96
CA TYR A 173 -14.66 -8.72 3.27
C TYR A 173 -13.58 -9.58 2.63
N ASP A 174 -13.09 -9.13 1.48
CA ASP A 174 -11.91 -9.69 0.86
C ASP A 174 -10.70 -8.82 1.25
N TYR A 175 -9.52 -9.42 1.37
CA TYR A 175 -8.33 -8.71 1.81
C TYR A 175 -7.19 -8.82 0.80
N VAL A 176 -6.42 -7.74 0.69
CA VAL A 176 -5.13 -7.69 -0.01
C VAL A 176 -4.11 -7.13 0.96
N PHE A 177 -3.25 -7.98 1.51
CA PHE A 177 -2.12 -7.52 2.32
C PHE A 177 -0.88 -7.40 1.44
N VAL A 178 -0.15 -6.29 1.53
CA VAL A 178 1.03 -6.00 0.71
C VAL A 178 2.18 -5.50 1.57
N CYS A 179 3.36 -6.08 1.39
CA CYS A 179 4.63 -5.47 1.79
C CYS A 179 5.33 -4.95 0.55
N ALA A 180 5.88 -3.75 0.63
CA ALA A 180 6.52 -3.07 -0.47
C ALA A 180 7.86 -2.47 -0.02
N SER A 181 8.93 -2.71 -0.79
CA SER A 181 10.24 -2.09 -0.56
C SER A 181 11.11 -2.12 -1.81
N PRO A 182 11.95 -1.10 -2.06
CA PRO A 182 12.98 -1.17 -3.10
C PRO A 182 14.18 -2.02 -2.67
N LYS A 183 14.24 -2.44 -1.39
CA LYS A 183 15.26 -3.33 -0.87
C LYS A 183 14.96 -4.76 -1.31
N LYS A 184 16.00 -5.54 -1.65
CA LYS A 184 15.85 -6.95 -2.02
C LYS A 184 15.17 -7.71 -0.87
N THR A 185 14.42 -8.77 -1.20
CA THR A 185 13.62 -9.55 -0.22
C THR A 185 14.44 -10.30 0.84
N THR A 186 15.78 -10.27 0.72
CA THR A 186 16.76 -10.79 1.68
C THR A 186 17.22 -9.76 2.71
N GLU A 187 16.92 -8.47 2.50
CA GLU A 187 17.34 -7.39 3.39
C GLU A 187 16.53 -7.36 4.69
N ALA A 188 17.14 -6.83 5.77
CA ALA A 188 16.60 -6.91 7.13
C ALA A 188 15.18 -6.33 7.29
N ILE A 189 14.85 -5.26 6.58
CA ILE A 189 13.53 -4.60 6.65
C ILE A 189 12.36 -5.55 6.29
N TRP A 190 12.61 -6.58 5.49
CA TRP A 190 11.60 -7.59 5.16
C TRP A 190 11.20 -8.43 6.36
N LYS A 191 12.09 -8.62 7.34
CA LYS A 191 11.76 -9.30 8.59
C LYS A 191 10.68 -8.52 9.36
N ASP A 192 10.84 -7.21 9.48
CA ASP A 192 9.90 -6.35 10.21
C ASP A 192 8.54 -6.32 9.50
N MET A 193 8.54 -6.15 8.18
CA MET A 193 7.32 -6.16 7.38
C MET A 193 6.59 -7.51 7.44
N ARG A 194 7.33 -8.63 7.45
CA ARG A 194 6.75 -9.98 7.59
C ARG A 194 6.24 -10.24 9.00
N ALA A 195 6.86 -9.67 10.04
CA ALA A 195 6.35 -9.75 11.41
C ALA A 195 5.02 -8.99 11.56
N ILE A 196 4.89 -7.80 10.96
CA ILE A 196 3.62 -7.06 10.93
C ILE A 196 2.53 -7.88 10.22
N ARG A 197 2.88 -8.52 9.10
CA ARG A 197 1.99 -9.42 8.36
C ARG A 197 1.53 -10.61 9.21
N GLU A 198 2.45 -11.32 9.86
CA GLU A 198 2.14 -12.47 10.71
C GLU A 198 1.21 -12.07 11.87
N SER A 199 1.50 -10.93 12.52
CA SER A 199 0.63 -10.38 13.57
C SER A 199 -0.77 -10.09 13.05
N PHE A 200 -0.89 -9.48 11.86
CA PHE A 200 -2.19 -9.20 11.26
C PHE A 200 -2.96 -10.47 10.91
N TYR A 201 -2.30 -11.50 10.39
CA TYR A 201 -2.97 -12.78 10.09
C TYR A 201 -3.43 -13.49 11.36
N THR A 202 -2.62 -13.45 12.41
CA THR A 202 -2.96 -14.05 13.71
C THR A 202 -4.17 -13.38 14.35
N SER A 203 -4.33 -12.06 14.21
CA SER A 203 -5.51 -11.34 14.72
C SER A 203 -6.79 -11.55 13.89
N ARG A 204 -6.74 -12.39 12.85
CA ARG A 204 -7.83 -12.66 11.90
C ARG A 204 -8.16 -14.15 11.79
N GLN A 205 -7.59 -14.97 12.66
CA GLN A 205 -7.97 -16.37 12.89
C GLN A 205 -8.84 -16.44 14.14
#